data_AF-A0A401IWU6-F1
#
_entry.id   AF-A0A401IWU6-F1
#
_cell.length_a   1.000
_cell.length_b   1.000
_cell.length_c   1.000
_cell.angle_alpha   90.00
_cell.angle_beta   90.00
_cell.angle_gamma   90.00
#
_symmetry.space_group_name_H-M   'P 1'
#
loop_
_entity.id
_entity.type
_entity.pdbx_description
1 polymer ?
#
loop_
_entity_poly.entity_id
_entity_poly.type
_entity_poly.pdbx_seq_one_letter_code
_entity_poly.pdbx_strand_id
1 'polypeptide(L)'
;MALSSLALSKAKPRDKPYKLADGHGLYLLVTPQGGRYWRMNYRFDGKAKTMAMGVFPLITLAEAREKREEARKLLATGSDPTATRKEIEAQEAFEATTGFRTVAEEWLAKREREGVGDVTIGKIKWLLAFAYPSLGDLRWSRLPGQVCG
;
A
#
# COMPACT_ATOMS: atom_id res chain seq x y z
N MET A 1 -5.68 27.80 -10.69
CA MET A 1 -5.28 27.81 -12.11
C MET A 1 -4.73 26.44 -12.47
N ALA A 2 -5.03 25.94 -13.66
CA ALA A 2 -4.50 24.66 -14.13
C ALA A 2 -3.06 24.82 -14.65
N LEU A 3 -2.21 23.83 -14.45
CA LEU A 3 -0.87 23.81 -15.03
C LEU A 3 -0.94 23.49 -16.53
N SER A 4 -0.01 24.09 -17.27
CA SER A 4 0.25 23.78 -18.68
C SER A 4 1.61 23.10 -18.83
N SER A 5 1.78 22.34 -19.90
CA SER A 5 3.07 21.72 -20.26
C SER A 5 4.21 22.75 -20.34
N LEU A 6 3.91 23.97 -20.83
CA LEU A 6 4.85 25.08 -20.90
C LEU A 6 5.27 25.60 -19.52
N ALA A 7 4.36 25.64 -18.55
CA ALA A 7 4.69 26.03 -17.18
C ALA A 7 5.61 24.99 -16.52
N LEU A 8 5.44 23.71 -16.84
CA LEU A 8 6.25 22.61 -16.31
C LEU A 8 7.66 22.58 -16.90
N SER A 9 7.81 22.86 -18.20
CA SER A 9 9.12 22.93 -18.84
C SER A 9 9.94 24.12 -18.34
N LYS A 10 9.28 25.26 -18.08
CA LYS A 10 9.90 26.46 -17.51
C LYS A 10 10.17 26.38 -16.00
N ALA A 11 9.67 25.35 -15.31
CA ALA A 11 9.87 25.18 -13.89
C ALA A 11 11.32 24.81 -13.57
N LYS A 12 12.10 25.81 -13.15
CA LYS A 12 13.50 25.65 -12.73
C LYS A 12 13.63 25.54 -11.21
N PRO A 13 14.59 24.76 -10.71
CA PRO A 13 14.92 24.74 -9.29
C PRO A 13 15.24 26.14 -8.77
N ARG A 14 14.89 26.39 -7.51
CA ARG A 14 15.16 27.62 -6.78
C ARG A 14 15.81 27.26 -5.45
N ASP A 15 16.34 28.26 -4.74
CA ASP A 15 16.99 28.05 -3.43
C ASP A 15 16.06 27.42 -2.37
N LYS A 16 14.73 27.58 -2.55
CA LYS A 16 13.71 26.99 -1.68
C LYS A 16 12.71 26.16 -2.47
N PRO A 17 12.23 25.04 -1.90
CA PRO A 17 11.20 24.24 -2.55
C PRO A 17 9.92 25.06 -2.73
N TYR A 18 9.31 24.95 -3.91
CA TYR A 18 8.09 25.68 -4.24
C TYR A 18 7.08 24.79 -4.94
N LYS A 19 5.80 25.19 -4.88
CA LYS A 19 4.67 24.43 -5.39
C LYS A 19 4.11 25.11 -6.63
N LEU A 20 3.84 24.31 -7.65
CA LEU A 20 3.08 24.70 -8.84
C LEU A 20 1.74 23.99 -8.81
N ALA A 21 0.67 24.72 -8.50
CA ALA A 21 -0.67 24.13 -8.31
C ALA A 21 -1.37 23.86 -9.65
N ASP A 22 -1.93 22.65 -9.81
CA ASP A 22 -2.77 22.26 -10.95
C ASP A 22 -4.28 22.36 -10.63
N GLY A 23 -4.65 22.36 -9.35
CA GLY A 23 -6.04 22.38 -8.88
C GLY A 23 -6.48 21.07 -8.22
N HIS A 24 -7.61 21.12 -7.51
CA HIS A 24 -8.14 19.98 -6.73
C HIS A 24 -7.10 19.33 -5.80
N GLY A 25 -6.24 20.16 -5.19
CA GLY A 25 -5.19 19.71 -4.29
C GLY A 25 -3.94 19.15 -4.98
N LEU A 26 -3.94 18.92 -6.30
CA LEU A 26 -2.77 18.48 -7.07
C LEU A 26 -1.79 19.64 -7.32
N TYR A 27 -0.51 19.36 -7.12
CA TYR A 27 0.58 20.29 -7.41
C TYR A 27 1.88 19.55 -7.75
N LEU A 28 2.76 20.21 -8.49
CA LEU A 28 4.15 19.81 -8.65
C LEU A 28 5.01 20.50 -7.58
N LEU A 29 5.72 19.72 -6.79
CA LEU A 29 6.75 20.21 -5.87
C LEU A 29 8.10 20.20 -6.60
N VAL A 30 8.70 21.38 -6.76
CA VAL A 30 10.05 21.53 -7.31
C VAL A 30 11.01 21.77 -6.16
N THR A 31 12.03 20.93 -6.01
CA THR A 31 13.05 21.05 -4.96
C THR A 31 14.30 21.77 -5.48
N PRO A 32 15.13 22.34 -4.58
CA PRO A 32 16.40 22.97 -4.96
C PRO A 32 17.35 22.01 -5.68
N GLN A 33 17.30 20.71 -5.34
CA GLN A 33 18.13 19.66 -5.97
C GLN A 33 17.67 19.27 -7.38
N GLY A 34 16.62 19.88 -7.94
CA GLY A 34 16.11 19.51 -9.26
C GLY A 34 15.00 18.48 -9.26
N GLY A 35 14.65 17.92 -8.11
CA GLY A 35 13.56 16.96 -7.97
C GLY A 35 12.21 17.60 -8.25
N ARG A 36 11.38 16.91 -9.04
CA ARG A 36 10.03 17.36 -9.40
C ARG A 36 9.01 16.28 -9.07
N TYR A 37 8.21 16.51 -8.04
CA TYR A 37 7.33 15.50 -7.47
C TYR A 37 5.87 15.90 -7.61
N TRP A 38 5.05 15.02 -8.20
CA TRP A 38 3.61 15.18 -8.18
C TRP A 38 3.07 14.82 -6.80
N ARG A 39 2.33 15.74 -6.20
CA ARG A 39 1.71 15.56 -4.89
C ARG A 39 0.28 16.07 -4.89
N MET A 40 -0.57 15.42 -4.12
CA MET A 40 -1.96 15.84 -3.92
C MET A 40 -2.22 16.04 -2.42
N ASN A 41 -2.70 17.22 -2.06
CA ASN A 41 -3.22 17.48 -0.72
C ASN A 41 -4.72 17.16 -0.69
N TYR A 42 -5.14 16.44 0.35
CA TYR A 42 -6.55 16.09 0.57
C TYR A 42 -6.88 16.13 2.06
N ARG A 43 -8.17 16.05 2.38
CA ARG A 43 -8.64 15.86 3.76
C ARG A 43 -9.40 14.55 3.83
N PHE A 44 -9.11 13.79 4.89
CA PHE A 44 -9.84 12.57 5.22
C PHE A 44 -9.94 12.52 6.74
N ASP A 45 -11.14 12.24 7.24
CA ASP A 45 -11.41 12.19 8.69
C ASP A 45 -10.95 13.47 9.43
N GLY A 46 -11.29 14.64 8.87
CA GLY A 46 -10.90 15.96 9.41
C GLY A 46 -9.42 16.34 9.30
N LYS A 47 -8.53 15.37 9.00
CA LYS A 47 -7.07 15.56 8.96
C LYS A 47 -6.60 15.91 7.55
N ALA A 48 -5.68 16.86 7.46
CA ALA A 48 -5.00 17.19 6.20
C ALA A 48 -3.89 16.15 5.94
N LYS A 49 -3.90 15.56 4.75
CA LYS A 49 -2.92 14.56 4.30
C LYS A 49 -2.34 14.94 2.94
N THR A 50 -1.15 14.42 2.64
CA THR A 50 -0.46 14.59 1.36
C THR A 50 -0.12 13.23 0.76
N MET A 51 -0.57 13.00 -0.47
CA MET A 51 -0.29 11.80 -1.26
C MET A 51 0.78 12.09 -2.32
N ALA A 52 1.71 11.16 -2.50
CA ALA A 52 2.66 11.19 -3.61
C ALA A 52 2.07 10.48 -4.83
N MET A 53 2.01 11.19 -5.97
CA MET A 53 1.45 10.68 -7.23
C MET A 53 2.53 10.19 -8.21
N GLY A 54 3.78 10.60 -7.98
CA GLY A 54 4.94 10.19 -8.77
C GLY A 54 5.98 11.29 -8.95
N VAL A 55 6.91 11.06 -9.88
CA VAL A 55 8.03 11.96 -10.18
C VAL A 55 7.93 12.40 -11.65
N PHE A 56 8.09 13.68 -11.93
CA PHE A 56 8.20 14.19 -13.30
C PHE A 56 9.66 14.06 -13.78
N PRO A 57 9.94 13.69 -15.04
CA PRO A 57 9.00 13.50 -16.16
C PRO A 57 8.42 12.09 -16.29
N LEU A 58 8.80 11.14 -15.44
CA LEU A 58 8.34 9.75 -15.52
C LEU A 58 6.81 9.65 -15.49
N ILE A 59 6.17 10.46 -14.65
CA ILE A 59 4.71 10.65 -14.64
C ILE A 59 4.38 11.98 -15.31
N THR A 60 3.56 11.91 -16.35
CA THR A 60 3.12 13.09 -17.11
C THR A 60 2.04 13.88 -16.35
N LEU A 61 1.75 15.11 -16.80
CA LEU A 61 0.64 15.90 -16.23
C LEU A 61 -0.71 15.21 -16.42
N ALA A 62 -0.91 14.53 -17.55
CA ALA A 62 -2.16 13.82 -17.84
C ALA A 62 -2.34 12.64 -16.87
N GLU A 63 -1.33 11.79 -16.73
CA GLU A 63 -1.33 10.67 -15.78
C GLU A 63 -1.48 11.16 -14.32
N ALA A 64 -0.85 12.27 -13.96
CA ALA A 64 -1.00 12.86 -12.63
C ALA A 64 -2.46 13.32 -12.36
N ARG A 65 -3.17 13.78 -13.39
CA ARG A 65 -4.59 14.15 -13.31
C ARG A 65 -5.50 12.92 -13.26
N GLU A 66 -5.19 11.86 -13.99
CA GLU A 66 -5.91 10.58 -13.92
C GLU A 66 -5.83 9.99 -12.51
N LYS A 67 -4.62 9.84 -11.96
CA LYS A 67 -4.39 9.38 -10.58
C LYS A 67 -5.09 10.25 -9.53
N ARG A 68 -5.16 11.56 -9.77
CA ARG A 68 -5.92 12.48 -8.93
C ARG A 68 -7.41 12.15 -8.93
N GLU A 69 -8.01 11.91 -10.09
CA GLU A 69 -9.42 11.56 -10.17
C GLU A 69 -9.71 10.19 -9.54
N GLU A 70 -8.83 9.21 -9.72
CA GLU A 70 -8.92 7.91 -9.03
C GLU A 70 -8.87 8.07 -7.51
N ALA A 71 -7.90 8.83 -6.99
CA ALA A 71 -7.80 9.10 -5.55
C ALA A 71 -9.04 9.85 -5.02
N ARG A 72 -9.61 10.78 -5.80
CA ARG A 72 -10.84 11.48 -5.42
C ARG A 72 -12.04 10.55 -5.39
N LYS A 73 -12.16 9.60 -6.33
CA LYS A 73 -13.21 8.58 -6.31
C LYS A 73 -13.11 7.70 -5.05
N LEU A 74 -11.90 7.25 -4.70
CA LEU A 74 -11.65 6.47 -3.48
C LEU A 74 -12.00 7.24 -2.20
N LEU A 75 -11.64 8.53 -2.15
CA LEU A 75 -12.00 9.39 -1.03
C LEU A 75 -13.52 9.59 -0.92
N ALA A 76 -14.23 9.66 -2.06
CA ALA A 76 -15.68 9.78 -2.08
C ALA A 76 -16.39 8.50 -1.61
N THR A 77 -15.78 7.32 -1.81
CA THR A 77 -16.28 6.04 -1.28
C THR A 77 -15.91 5.81 0.18
N GLY A 78 -15.24 6.75 0.85
CA GLY A 78 -14.84 6.65 2.25
C GLY A 78 -13.56 5.86 2.51
N SER A 79 -12.80 5.52 1.46
CA SER A 79 -11.53 4.80 1.58
C SER A 79 -10.35 5.78 1.59
N ASP A 80 -9.41 5.62 2.52
CA ASP A 80 -8.18 6.41 2.53
C ASP A 80 -7.14 5.82 1.56
N PRO A 81 -6.81 6.51 0.45
CA PRO A 81 -5.94 5.92 -0.56
C PRO A 81 -4.46 5.84 -0.11
N THR A 82 -4.08 6.46 1.02
CA THR A 82 -2.75 6.21 1.64
C THR A 82 -2.70 4.97 2.52
N ALA A 83 -3.85 4.55 3.08
CA ALA A 83 -3.95 3.33 3.86
C ALA A 83 -3.93 2.12 2.92
N THR A 84 -4.67 2.17 1.81
CA THR A 84 -4.74 1.08 0.83
C THR A 84 -3.37 0.71 0.27
N ARG A 85 -2.49 1.69 0.01
CA ARG A 85 -1.14 1.39 -0.50
C ARG A 85 -0.24 0.75 0.55
N LYS A 86 -0.32 1.19 1.81
CA LYS A 86 0.42 0.56 2.92
C LYS A 86 -0.12 -0.81 3.27
N GLU A 87 -1.43 -1.01 3.19
CA GLU A 87 -2.08 -2.30 3.42
C GLU A 87 -1.71 -3.28 2.32
N ILE A 88 -1.70 -2.87 1.05
CA ILE A 88 -1.21 -3.70 -0.05
C ILE A 88 0.27 -4.03 0.13
N GLU A 89 1.13 -3.05 0.41
CA GLU A 89 2.57 -3.30 0.62
C GLU A 89 2.84 -4.16 1.86
N ALA A 90 2.07 -3.98 2.94
CA ALA A 90 2.17 -4.79 4.16
C ALA A 90 1.63 -6.20 3.94
N GLN A 91 0.56 -6.35 3.17
CA GLN A 91 0.01 -7.64 2.78
C GLN A 91 0.98 -8.37 1.86
N GLU A 92 1.53 -7.72 0.84
CA GLU A 92 2.57 -8.29 -0.03
C GLU A 92 3.82 -8.69 0.76
N ALA A 93 4.26 -7.87 1.73
CA ALA A 93 5.39 -8.20 2.59
C ALA A 93 5.08 -9.36 3.56
N PHE A 94 3.87 -9.39 4.11
CA PHE A 94 3.37 -10.48 4.95
C PHE A 94 3.26 -11.78 4.15
N GLU A 95 2.73 -11.74 2.93
CA GLU A 95 2.60 -12.88 2.02
C GLU A 95 3.94 -13.36 1.45
N ALA A 96 4.94 -12.46 1.40
CA ALA A 96 6.30 -12.79 0.99
C ALA A 96 7.15 -13.41 2.12
N THR A 97 6.81 -13.12 3.38
CA THR A 97 7.64 -13.49 4.54
C THR A 97 7.00 -14.55 5.43
N THR A 98 5.66 -14.63 5.46
CA THR A 98 4.92 -15.54 6.33
C THR A 98 4.70 -16.89 5.61
N GLY A 99 5.36 -17.92 6.12
CA GLY A 99 5.18 -19.30 5.67
C GLY A 99 3.97 -19.97 6.34
N PHE A 100 3.50 -21.07 5.76
CA PHE A 100 2.41 -21.89 6.31
C PHE A 100 2.64 -22.29 7.78
N ARG A 101 3.89 -22.61 8.15
CA ARG A 101 4.24 -22.96 9.54
C ARG A 101 3.91 -21.85 10.52
N THR A 102 4.26 -20.61 10.21
CA THR A 102 4.01 -19.46 11.10
C THR A 102 2.52 -19.26 11.34
N VAL A 103 1.70 -19.33 10.28
CA VAL A 103 0.25 -19.22 10.38
C VAL A 103 -0.35 -20.40 11.18
N ALA A 104 0.14 -21.61 10.95
CA ALA A 104 -0.32 -22.80 11.66
C ALA A 104 -0.02 -22.74 13.17
N GLU A 105 1.14 -22.23 13.56
CA GLU A 105 1.53 -22.04 14.96
C GLU A 105 0.71 -20.95 15.65
N GLU A 106 0.48 -19.80 14.99
CA GLU A 106 -0.40 -18.75 15.52
C GLU A 106 -1.84 -19.23 15.71
N TRP A 107 -2.36 -19.98 14.73
CA TRP A 107 -3.70 -20.57 14.81
C TRP A 107 -3.80 -21.58 15.96
N LEU A 108 -2.77 -22.42 16.15
CA LEU A 108 -2.71 -23.38 17.24
C LEU A 108 -2.70 -22.69 18.62
N ALA A 109 -1.90 -21.64 18.79
CA ALA A 109 -1.86 -20.84 20.01
C ALA A 109 -3.20 -20.13 20.29
N LYS A 110 -3.94 -19.72 19.25
CA LYS A 110 -5.31 -19.21 19.39
C LYS A 110 -6.26 -20.29 19.90
N ARG A 111 -6.20 -21.51 19.36
CA ARG A 111 -7.04 -22.65 19.77
C ARG A 111 -6.78 -23.06 21.22
N GLU A 112 -5.53 -23.04 21.65
CA GLU A 112 -5.15 -23.26 23.05
C GLU A 112 -5.76 -22.18 23.98
N ARG A 113 -5.70 -20.91 23.59
CA ARG A 113 -6.35 -19.80 24.34
C ARG A 113 -7.87 -19.90 24.40
N GLU A 114 -8.50 -20.42 23.36
CA GLU A 114 -9.95 -20.67 23.30
C GLU A 114 -10.40 -21.88 24.15
N GLY A 115 -9.46 -22.55 24.84
CA GLY A 115 -9.78 -23.66 25.76
C GLY A 115 -10.10 -24.97 25.05
N VAL A 116 -9.59 -25.16 23.83
CA VAL A 116 -9.71 -26.45 23.13
C VAL A 116 -8.96 -27.51 23.92
N GLY A 117 -9.63 -28.63 24.23
CA GLY A 117 -9.05 -29.67 25.07
C GLY A 117 -7.72 -30.23 24.54
N ASP A 118 -6.82 -30.57 25.46
CA ASP A 118 -5.43 -30.95 25.18
C ASP A 118 -5.29 -32.12 24.21
N VAL A 119 -6.23 -33.07 24.25
CA VAL A 119 -6.27 -34.21 23.31
C VAL A 119 -6.48 -33.74 21.87
N THR A 120 -7.33 -32.75 21.67
CA THR A 120 -7.62 -32.17 20.35
C THR A 120 -6.44 -31.35 19.86
N ILE A 121 -5.82 -30.54 20.73
CA ILE A 121 -4.59 -29.82 20.42
C ILE A 121 -3.46 -30.79 20.05
N GLY A 122 -3.32 -31.90 20.77
CA GLY A 122 -2.34 -32.94 20.49
C GLY A 122 -2.53 -33.58 19.11
N LYS A 123 -3.79 -33.88 18.73
CA LYS A 123 -4.11 -34.39 17.38
C LYS A 123 -3.77 -33.38 16.28
N ILE A 124 -4.05 -32.10 16.51
CA ILE A 124 -3.73 -31.03 15.57
C ILE A 124 -2.20 -30.89 15.41
N LYS A 125 -1.44 -30.88 16.52
CA LYS A 125 0.04 -30.88 16.50
C LYS A 125 0.59 -32.06 15.69
N TRP A 126 0.02 -33.25 15.91
CA TRP A 126 0.41 -34.46 15.19
C TRP A 126 0.15 -34.35 13.68
N LEU A 127 -1.02 -33.87 13.26
CA LEU A 127 -1.34 -33.65 11.84
C LEU A 127 -0.42 -32.62 11.20
N LEU A 128 -0.15 -31.51 11.90
CA LEU A 128 0.75 -30.46 11.42
C LEU A 128 2.18 -30.98 11.23
N ALA A 129 2.64 -31.94 12.04
CA ALA A 129 3.95 -32.57 11.88
C ALA A 129 4.11 -33.31 10.54
N PHE A 130 3.03 -33.86 9.95
CA PHE A 130 3.08 -34.43 8.59
C PHE A 130 3.04 -33.36 7.49
N ALA A 131 2.38 -32.23 7.76
CA ALA A 131 2.26 -31.14 6.81
C ALA A 131 3.54 -30.28 6.73
N TYR A 132 4.28 -30.14 7.84
CA TYR A 132 5.47 -29.26 7.88
C TYR A 132 6.60 -29.63 6.91
N PRO A 133 6.96 -30.90 6.67
CA PRO A 133 8.02 -31.24 5.72
C PRO A 133 7.73 -30.82 4.28
N SER A 134 6.45 -30.74 3.88
CA SER A 134 6.05 -30.41 2.50
C SER A 134 5.52 -29.00 2.35
N LEU A 135 4.84 -28.46 3.37
CA LEU A 135 4.16 -27.17 3.33
C LEU A 135 4.78 -26.12 4.24
N GLY A 136 5.57 -26.50 5.25
CA GLY A 136 6.01 -25.61 6.33
C GLY A 136 6.74 -24.36 5.85
N ASP A 137 7.63 -24.53 4.88
CA ASP A 137 8.45 -23.45 4.30
C ASP A 137 7.82 -22.84 3.04
N LEU A 138 6.65 -23.32 2.62
CA LEU A 138 5.92 -22.71 1.52
C LEU A 138 5.37 -21.37 1.98
N ARG A 139 5.72 -20.33 1.22
CA ARG A 139 5.13 -19.00 1.35
C ARG A 139 3.65 -19.10 1.02
N TRP A 140 2.84 -18.29 1.71
CA TRP A 140 1.40 -18.20 1.50
C TRP A 140 1.04 -18.02 0.00
N SER A 141 1.78 -17.17 -0.70
CA SER A 141 1.65 -16.90 -2.14
C SER A 141 1.94 -18.09 -3.08
N ARG A 142 2.47 -19.21 -2.57
CA ARG A 142 2.79 -20.43 -3.35
C ARG A 142 1.95 -21.64 -2.96
N LEU A 143 0.99 -21.50 -2.05
CA LEU A 143 0.11 -22.61 -1.70
C LEU A 143 -0.89 -22.88 -2.84
N PRO A 144 -1.00 -24.12 -3.34
CA PRO A 144 -1.95 -24.45 -4.40
C PRO A 144 -3.38 -24.27 -3.88
N GLY A 145 -4.20 -23.51 -4.61
CA GLY A 145 -5.63 -23.35 -4.32
C GLY A 145 -6.09 -21.98 -3.81
N GLN A 146 -5.30 -20.92 -3.95
CA GLN A 146 -5.80 -19.56 -3.72
C GLN A 146 -6.84 -19.17 -4.79
N VAL A 147 -8.09 -19.53 -4.54
CA VAL A 147 -9.22 -18.83 -5.13
C VAL A 147 -9.37 -17.56 -4.31
N CYS A 148 -8.98 -16.42 -4.87
CA CYS A 148 -9.27 -15.11 -4.31
C CYS A 148 -10.78 -15.01 -4.08
N GLY A 149 -11.18 -14.97 -2.81
CA GLY A 149 -12.54 -14.64 -2.37
C GLY A 149 -12.60 -13.19 -1.94
#